data_AF-A0A0F3GSJ7-F1
#
_entry.id   AF-A0A0F3GSJ7-F1
#
_cell.length_a   1.000
_cell.length_b   1.000
_cell.length_c   1.000
_cell.angle_alpha   90.00
_cell.angle_beta   90.00
_cell.angle_gamma   90.00
#
_symmetry.space_group_name_H-M   'P 1'
#
loop_
_entity.id
_entity.type
_entity.pdbx_description
1 polymer ?
#
loop_
_entity_poly.entity_id
_entity_poly.type
_entity_poly.pdbx_seq_one_letter_code
_entity_poly.pdbx_strand_id
1 'polypeptide(L)' 'CLVICPRVVYEMTDDRPVLADAGNCHGCLSCVEICPTGCIKVEVW' A
#
# COMPACT_ATOMS: atom_id res chain seq x y z
N CYS A 1 -4.30 -3.65 0.97
CA CYS A 1 -3.00 -2.94 1.10
C CYS A 1 -2.34 -3.12 2.46
N LEU A 2 -3.03 -2.86 3.59
CA LEU A 2 -2.46 -2.98 4.95
C LEU A 2 -1.85 -4.35 5.27
N VAL A 3 -2.65 -5.41 5.18
CA VAL A 3 -2.24 -6.77 5.59
C VAL A 3 -1.34 -7.49 4.58
N ILE A 4 -1.44 -7.11 3.30
CA ILE A 4 -0.74 -7.79 2.19
C ILE A 4 0.62 -7.17 1.90
N CYS A 5 0.89 -5.95 2.38
CA CYS A 5 2.14 -5.28 2.09
C CYS A 5 3.27 -5.93 2.90
N PRO A 6 4.27 -6.56 2.24
CA PRO A 6 5.37 -7.23 2.95
C PRO A 6 6.31 -6.24 3.66
N ARG A 7 6.22 -4.95 3.33
CA ARG A 7 7.01 -3.86 3.91
C ARG A 7 6.25 -3.05 4.96
N VAL A 8 4.96 -3.35 5.17
CA VAL A 8 4.10 -2.71 6.18
C VAL A 8 4.13 -1.18 6.07
N VAL A 9 4.02 -0.66 4.84
CA VAL A 9 4.09 0.80 4.55
C VAL A 9 2.77 1.55 4.84
N TYR A 10 1.75 0.82 5.28
CA TYR A 10 0.41 1.34 5.56
C TYR A 10 0.11 1.25 7.05
N GLU A 11 -0.65 2.21 7.55
CA GLU A 11 -1.19 2.24 8.93
C GLU A 11 -2.71 2.32 8.91
N MET A 12 -3.36 2.01 10.04
CA MET A 12 -4.81 2.14 10.19
C MET A 12 -5.15 3.49 10.84
N THR A 13 -5.93 4.31 10.15
CA THR A 13 -6.43 5.59 10.66
C THR A 13 -7.89 5.74 10.25
N ASP A 14 -8.76 6.09 11.20
CA ASP A 14 -10.21 6.26 10.99
C ASP A 14 -10.83 5.08 10.21
N ASP A 15 -10.57 3.86 10.69
CA ASP A 15 -11.02 2.58 10.13
C ASP A 15 -10.62 2.33 8.66
N ARG A 16 -9.59 3.02 8.17
CA ARG A 16 -9.09 2.87 6.80
C ARG A 16 -7.57 2.81 6.74
N PRO A 17 -7.01 1.99 5.82
CA PRO A 17 -5.58 1.94 5.62
C PRO A 17 -5.07 3.17 4.86
N VAL A 18 -4.08 3.86 5.43
CA VAL A 18 -3.41 5.05 4.86
C VAL A 18 -1.94 4.76 4.62
N LEU A 19 -1.37 5.33 3.55
CA LEU A 19 0.04 5.20 3.22
C LEU A 19 0.87 6.07 4.20
N ALA A 20 1.70 5.41 5.02
CA ALA A 20 2.46 6.06 6.09
C ALA A 20 3.97 6.14 5.79
N ASP A 21 4.54 5.12 5.12
CA ASP A 21 5.97 5.05 4.81
C ASP A 21 6.24 4.60 3.37
N ALA A 22 5.99 5.50 2.41
CA ALA A 22 6.25 5.22 1.01
C ALA A 22 7.73 4.92 0.70
N GLY A 23 8.66 5.44 1.51
CA GLY A 23 10.11 5.26 1.31
C GLY A 23 10.57 3.82 1.54
N ASN A 24 9.85 3.05 2.35
CA ASN A 24 10.10 1.63 2.59
C ASN A 24 9.38 0.71 1.57
N CYS A 25 8.67 1.28 0.59
CA CYS A 25 8.06 0.51 -0.49
C CYS A 25 9.12 0.03 -1.49
N HIS A 26 9.13 -1.26 -1.83
CA HIS A 26 10.04 -1.80 -2.86
C HIS A 26 9.39 -1.93 -4.25
N GLY A 27 8.09 -1.66 -4.37
CA GLY A 27 7.38 -1.76 -5.65
C GLY A 27 6.91 -3.17 -6.04
N CYS A 28 6.59 -4.05 -5.08
CA CYS A 28 6.05 -5.39 -5.34
C CYS A 28 4.66 -5.44 -6.02
N LEU A 29 3.97 -4.30 -6.10
CA LEU A 29 2.63 -4.14 -6.70
C LEU A 29 1.47 -4.92 -6.06
N SER A 30 1.69 -5.79 -5.06
CA SER A 30 0.63 -6.59 -4.44
C SER A 30 -0.50 -5.75 -3.84
N CYS A 31 -0.19 -4.55 -3.32
CA CYS A 31 -1.20 -3.64 -2.80
C CYS A 31 -2.13 -3.09 -3.89
N VAL A 32 -1.64 -2.92 -5.12
CA VAL A 32 -2.42 -2.48 -6.28
C VAL A 32 -3.36 -3.59 -6.73
N GLU A 33 -2.84 -4.82 -6.88
CA GLU A 33 -3.61 -5.98 -7.37
C GLU A 33 -4.82 -6.30 -6.50
N ILE A 34 -4.69 -6.21 -5.17
CA ILE A 34 -5.76 -6.57 -4.25
C ILE A 34 -6.69 -5.40 -3.90
N CYS A 35 -6.41 -4.18 -4.39
CA CYS A 35 -7.17 -3.00 -4.00
C CYS A 35 -8.57 -3.03 -4.66
N PRO A 36 -9.67 -3.16 -3.89
CA PRO A 36 -11.01 -3.30 -4.47
C PRO A 36 -11.48 -2.02 -5.17
N THR A 37 -10.93 -0.88 -4.80
CA THR A 37 -11.25 0.44 -5.36
C THR A 37 -10.28 0.87 -6.45
N GLY A 38 -9.18 0.14 -6.67
CA GLY A 38 -8.14 0.52 -7.64
C GLY A 38 -7.50 1.89 -7.39
N CYS A 39 -7.50 2.38 -6.13
CA CYS A 39 -7.05 3.75 -5.82
C CYS A 39 -5.54 3.89 -5.57
N ILE A 40 -4.78 2.80 -5.67
CA ILE A 40 -3.35 2.77 -5.38
C ILE A 40 -2.57 2.81 -6.69
N LYS A 41 -1.64 3.75 -6.80
CA LYS A 41 -0.65 3.83 -7.88
C LYS A 41 0.74 3.72 -7.28
N VAL A 42 1.61 2.95 -7.93
CA VAL A 42 3.01 2.79 -7.57
C VAL A 42 3.82 3.16 -8.80
N GLU A 43 4.69 4.16 -8.67
CA GLU A 43 5.66 4.52 -9.71
C GLU A 43 6.93 3.70 -9.46
N VAL A 44 7.29 2.87 -10.43
CA VAL A 44 8.54 2.12 -10.46
C VAL A 44 9.48 2.80 -11.45
N TRP A 45 10.70 3.09 -11.01
CA TRP A 45 11.76 3.73 -11.80
C TRP A 45 12.77 2.68 -12.25
#